data_AF-A0A412YYI2-F1
#
_entry.id   AF-A0A412YYI2-F1
#
_cell.length_a   1.000
_cell.length_b   1.000
_cell.length_c   1.000
_cell.angle_alpha   90.00
_cell.angle_beta   90.00
_cell.angle_gamma   90.00
#
_symmetry.space_group_name_H-M   'P 1'
#
loop_
_entity.id
_entity.type
_entity.pdbx_description
1 polymer ?
#
loop_
_entity_poly.entity_id
_entity_poly.type
_entity_poly.pdbx_seq_one_letter_code
_entity_poly.pdbx_strand_id
1 'polypeptide(L)'
;MKKLNRLYLGTNTKMYKTIAETTSFLTQLRRLTEDLADSPLTLFVIPSFTTLESANRITSGSHIRLGAQNMCWEDQGQFTGEISPVMLKEVGVSVVEIGHSERRHVFRENDFDQEKKTAKAAQSGFTPLLCIGETLTQREYGLSGETLSTQLKVGLHSVTAEQAEQLWIAYEPVWAIGVNGIPADSDYVAERHAGIRRILCARFGEEQGSRIPILYGGSVNPQNAQELIALPDVDGLFIGRSAWDASQFNRIIRQVMPLYMNK
;
A
#
# COMPACT_ATOMS: atom_id res chain seq x y z
N MET A 1 15.29 -11.48 12.00
CA MET A 1 14.61 -12.00 10.80
C MET A 1 15.30 -11.43 9.57
N LYS A 2 15.42 -12.22 8.50
CA LYS A 2 16.03 -11.75 7.25
C LYS A 2 15.01 -10.89 6.51
N LYS A 3 15.44 -9.74 5.99
CA LYS A 3 14.57 -8.84 5.21
C LYS A 3 14.04 -9.55 3.97
N LEU A 4 12.88 -9.13 3.46
CA LEU A 4 12.34 -9.70 2.22
C LEU A 4 13.29 -9.44 1.05
N ASN A 5 13.43 -10.41 0.15
CA ASN A 5 14.29 -10.28 -1.02
C ASN A 5 13.78 -9.28 -2.08
N ARG A 6 12.60 -8.67 -1.86
CA ARG A 6 12.02 -7.66 -2.75
C ARG A 6 11.74 -6.38 -2.00
N LEU A 7 12.02 -5.26 -2.64
CA LEU A 7 11.68 -3.91 -2.16
C LEU A 7 10.34 -3.48 -2.75
N TYR A 8 9.43 -2.95 -1.94
CA TYR A 8 8.12 -2.49 -2.42
C TYR A 8 8.06 -0.96 -2.43
N LEU A 9 7.83 -0.35 -3.59
CA LEU A 9 7.64 1.09 -3.70
C LEU A 9 6.38 1.37 -4.50
N GLY A 10 5.51 2.19 -3.96
CA GLY A 10 4.33 2.59 -4.71
C GLY A 10 3.75 3.92 -4.28
N THR A 11 2.75 4.36 -5.03
CA THR A 11 2.05 5.61 -4.78
C THR A 11 0.56 5.47 -5.05
N ASN A 12 -0.24 6.06 -4.17
CA ASN A 12 -1.64 6.36 -4.43
C ASN A 12 -1.75 7.82 -4.87
N THR A 13 -2.24 8.06 -6.09
CA THR A 13 -2.40 9.42 -6.63
C THR A 13 -3.64 10.13 -6.10
N LYS A 14 -4.45 9.44 -5.28
CA LYS A 14 -5.71 9.91 -4.71
C LYS A 14 -6.59 10.55 -5.78
N MET A 15 -7.27 11.65 -5.46
CA MET A 15 -8.18 12.37 -6.35
C MET A 15 -7.49 13.62 -6.95
N TYR A 16 -6.35 13.45 -7.64
CA TYR A 16 -5.56 14.57 -8.14
C TYR A 16 -5.29 14.62 -9.65
N LYS A 17 -5.29 13.49 -10.36
CA LYS A 17 -4.87 13.45 -11.77
C LYS A 17 -6.03 13.12 -12.70
N THR A 18 -6.18 13.91 -13.76
CA THR A 18 -7.02 13.60 -14.92
C THR A 18 -6.42 12.47 -15.76
N ILE A 19 -7.15 11.98 -16.77
CA ILE A 19 -6.66 10.95 -17.70
C ILE A 19 -5.33 11.38 -18.35
N ALA A 20 -5.27 12.61 -18.88
CA ALA A 20 -4.07 13.11 -19.58
C ALA A 20 -2.85 13.21 -18.65
N GLU A 21 -3.05 13.68 -17.41
CA GLU A 21 -1.98 13.78 -16.41
C GLU A 21 -1.50 12.41 -15.94
N THR A 22 -2.42 11.45 -15.74
CA THR A 22 -2.08 10.06 -15.40
C THR A 22 -1.28 9.39 -16.52
N THR A 23 -1.73 9.55 -17.78
CA THR A 23 -1.00 9.03 -18.96
C THR A 23 0.39 9.64 -19.06
N SER A 24 0.52 10.96 -18.90
CA SER A 24 1.81 11.65 -18.93
C SER A 24 2.75 11.15 -17.83
N PHE A 25 2.26 11.08 -16.59
CA PHE A 25 3.00 10.60 -15.42
C PHE A 25 3.50 9.16 -15.61
N LEU A 26 2.61 8.23 -15.99
CA LEU A 26 2.96 6.81 -16.16
C LEU A 26 3.91 6.59 -17.33
N THR A 27 3.74 7.32 -18.43
CA THR A 27 4.66 7.23 -19.58
C THR A 27 6.07 7.65 -19.19
N GLN A 28 6.18 8.76 -18.44
CA GLN A 28 7.46 9.25 -17.95
C GLN A 28 8.07 8.29 -16.93
N LEU A 29 7.28 7.78 -15.97
CA LEU A 29 7.75 6.84 -14.96
C LEU A 29 8.26 5.55 -15.60
N ARG A 30 7.48 4.96 -16.51
CA ARG A 30 7.87 3.75 -17.28
C ARG A 30 9.24 3.93 -17.94
N ARG A 31 9.45 5.05 -18.63
CA ARG A 31 10.73 5.36 -19.29
C ARG A 31 11.89 5.53 -18.30
N LEU A 32 11.63 6.16 -17.15
CA LEU A 32 12.67 6.45 -16.15
C LEU A 32 13.09 5.23 -15.33
N THR A 33 12.27 4.18 -15.30
CA THR A 33 12.52 2.97 -14.51
C THR A 33 12.71 1.72 -15.37
N GLU A 34 12.72 1.83 -16.70
CA GLU A 34 12.84 0.69 -17.62
C GLU A 34 14.07 -0.19 -17.34
N ASP A 35 15.20 0.43 -16.99
CA ASP A 35 16.44 -0.24 -16.59
C ASP A 35 16.33 -1.04 -15.28
N LEU A 36 15.24 -0.88 -14.53
CA LEU A 36 14.99 -1.55 -13.26
C LEU A 36 14.07 -2.77 -13.40
N ALA A 37 13.68 -3.17 -14.62
CA ALA A 37 12.69 -4.23 -14.85
C ALA A 37 13.07 -5.58 -14.21
N ASP A 38 14.37 -5.93 -14.26
CA ASP A 38 14.91 -7.18 -13.70
C ASP A 38 15.44 -7.01 -12.27
N SER A 39 15.26 -5.83 -11.68
CA SER A 39 15.65 -5.59 -10.29
C SER A 39 14.67 -6.26 -9.32
N PRO A 40 15.08 -6.53 -8.07
CA PRO A 40 14.19 -6.98 -7.00
C PRO A 40 13.16 -5.92 -6.54
N LEU A 41 12.88 -4.90 -7.33
CA LEU A 41 11.85 -3.89 -7.06
C LEU A 41 10.45 -4.42 -7.43
N THR A 42 9.48 -4.15 -6.57
CA THR A 42 8.05 -4.19 -6.87
C THR A 42 7.56 -2.76 -6.91
N LEU A 43 7.42 -2.21 -8.13
CA LEU A 43 6.92 -0.85 -8.36
C LEU A 43 5.42 -0.87 -8.65
N PHE A 44 4.63 -0.07 -7.95
CA PHE A 44 3.19 0.01 -8.19
C PHE A 44 2.62 1.43 -8.15
N VAL A 45 1.56 1.66 -8.92
CA VAL A 45 0.84 2.94 -8.96
C VAL A 45 -0.66 2.68 -8.85
N ILE A 46 -1.33 3.45 -7.99
CA ILE A 46 -2.77 3.36 -7.73
C ILE A 46 -3.44 4.67 -8.16
N PRO A 47 -3.87 4.79 -9.44
CA PRO A 47 -4.51 6.00 -9.93
C PRO A 47 -6.04 5.98 -9.72
N SER A 48 -6.71 7.09 -10.02
CA SER A 48 -8.17 7.19 -9.92
C SER A 48 -8.87 6.26 -10.92
N PHE A 49 -10.06 5.74 -10.55
CA PHE A 49 -10.81 4.77 -11.36
C PHE A 49 -11.04 5.21 -12.80
N THR A 50 -11.35 6.49 -13.01
CA THR A 50 -11.62 7.08 -14.33
C THR A 50 -10.44 7.01 -15.29
N THR A 51 -9.24 6.72 -14.78
CA THR A 51 -7.99 6.69 -15.55
C THR A 51 -7.43 5.28 -15.74
N LEU A 52 -7.99 4.26 -15.08
CA LEU A 52 -7.38 2.92 -15.00
C LEU A 52 -7.22 2.24 -16.36
N GLU A 53 -8.20 2.38 -17.25
CA GLU A 53 -8.16 1.78 -18.57
C GLU A 53 -7.02 2.38 -19.42
N SER A 54 -6.89 3.71 -19.41
CA SER A 54 -5.78 4.41 -20.07
C SER A 54 -4.43 4.14 -19.38
N ALA A 55 -4.41 4.04 -18.05
CA ALA A 55 -3.21 3.66 -17.30
C ALA A 55 -2.73 2.27 -17.71
N ASN A 56 -3.63 1.29 -17.82
CA ASN A 56 -3.29 -0.09 -18.19
C ASN A 56 -2.67 -0.17 -19.58
N ARG A 57 -3.21 0.58 -20.56
CA ARG A 57 -2.60 0.67 -21.90
C ARG A 57 -1.14 1.14 -21.85
N ILE A 58 -0.81 2.06 -20.95
CA ILE A 58 0.56 2.60 -20.79
C ILE A 58 1.48 1.66 -20.04
N THR A 59 1.00 0.99 -18.99
CA THR A 59 1.82 0.11 -18.16
C THR A 59 1.89 -1.32 -18.67
N SER A 60 1.04 -1.71 -19.62
CA SER A 60 1.09 -3.04 -20.24
C SER A 60 2.48 -3.33 -20.83
N GLY A 61 3.00 -4.51 -20.51
CA GLY A 61 4.36 -4.93 -20.86
C GLY A 61 5.49 -4.25 -20.08
N SER A 62 5.18 -3.45 -19.05
CA SER A 62 6.18 -2.87 -18.13
C SER A 62 6.19 -3.59 -16.78
N HIS A 63 7.18 -3.29 -15.94
CA HIS A 63 7.27 -3.80 -14.56
C HIS A 63 6.42 -2.98 -13.55
N ILE A 64 5.69 -1.96 -14.01
CA ILE A 64 4.81 -1.14 -13.14
C ILE A 64 3.49 -1.89 -12.94
N ARG A 65 3.21 -2.27 -11.70
CA ARG A 65 1.92 -2.85 -11.31
C ARG A 65 0.88 -1.75 -11.11
N LEU A 66 -0.29 -1.90 -11.74
CA LEU A 66 -1.41 -1.02 -11.44
C LEU A 66 -2.25 -1.56 -10.29
N GLY A 67 -2.79 -0.63 -9.49
CA GLY A 67 -3.79 -0.91 -8.48
C GLY A 67 -5.00 0.00 -8.53
N ALA A 68 -6.01 -0.33 -7.73
CA ALA A 68 -7.23 0.45 -7.54
C ALA A 68 -7.32 1.01 -6.10
N GLN A 69 -7.88 2.21 -5.95
CA GLN A 69 -7.93 2.95 -4.68
C GLN A 69 -8.99 2.42 -3.69
N ASN A 70 -9.91 1.58 -4.17
CA ASN A 70 -10.97 0.94 -3.40
C ASN A 70 -11.59 -0.21 -4.24
N MET A 71 -12.40 -1.05 -3.61
CA MET A 71 -13.21 -2.06 -4.29
C MET A 71 -14.42 -2.44 -3.43
N CYS A 72 -15.54 -2.80 -4.05
CA CYS A 72 -16.69 -3.44 -3.38
C CYS A 72 -16.38 -4.91 -3.05
N TRP A 73 -17.09 -5.50 -2.07
CA TRP A 73 -16.97 -6.93 -1.76
C TRP A 73 -17.92 -7.83 -2.57
N GLU A 74 -18.81 -7.25 -3.37
CA GLU A 74 -19.76 -7.97 -4.23
C GLU A 74 -19.31 -7.97 -5.69
N ASP A 75 -19.50 -9.09 -6.40
CA ASP A 75 -19.14 -9.18 -7.84
C ASP A 75 -20.02 -8.28 -8.72
N GLN A 76 -21.27 -8.08 -8.31
CA GLN A 76 -22.28 -7.22 -8.93
C GLN A 76 -23.43 -6.98 -7.94
N GLY A 77 -24.23 -5.93 -8.15
CA GLY A 77 -25.43 -5.71 -7.33
C GLY A 77 -25.92 -4.27 -7.34
N GLN A 78 -26.84 -3.96 -6.42
CA GLN A 78 -27.44 -2.64 -6.25
C GLN A 78 -26.53 -1.72 -5.43
N PHE A 79 -25.33 -1.43 -5.96
CA PHE A 79 -24.30 -0.61 -5.32
C PHE A 79 -23.91 0.56 -6.24
N THR A 80 -24.86 1.46 -6.52
CA THR A 80 -24.63 2.60 -7.42
C THR A 80 -23.41 3.42 -6.98
N GLY A 81 -22.42 3.53 -7.88
CA GLY A 81 -21.18 4.26 -7.65
C GLY A 81 -20.01 3.41 -7.17
N GLU A 82 -20.24 2.16 -6.78
CA GLU A 82 -19.18 1.22 -6.40
C GLU A 82 -18.54 0.52 -7.60
N ILE A 83 -17.32 0.04 -7.41
CA ILE A 83 -16.54 -0.69 -8.42
C ILE A 83 -16.35 -2.13 -7.96
N SER A 84 -16.73 -3.10 -8.80
CA SER A 84 -16.66 -4.52 -8.45
C SER A 84 -15.29 -5.15 -8.79
N PRO A 85 -14.91 -6.26 -8.13
CA PRO A 85 -13.73 -7.05 -8.50
C PRO A 85 -13.75 -7.51 -9.96
N VAL A 86 -14.93 -7.81 -10.53
CA VAL A 86 -15.05 -8.24 -11.93
C VAL A 86 -14.65 -7.11 -12.87
N MET A 87 -15.12 -5.88 -12.62
CA MET A 87 -14.74 -4.69 -13.39
C MET A 87 -13.23 -4.43 -13.30
N LEU A 88 -12.66 -4.55 -12.10
CA LEU A 88 -11.21 -4.36 -11.89
C LEU A 88 -10.36 -5.42 -12.61
N LYS A 89 -10.81 -6.68 -12.63
CA LYS A 89 -10.12 -7.75 -13.38
C LYS A 89 -10.06 -7.44 -14.87
N GLU A 90 -11.16 -6.98 -15.46
CA GLU A 90 -11.23 -6.64 -16.87
C GLU A 90 -10.24 -5.51 -17.23
N VAL A 91 -10.12 -4.51 -16.35
CA VAL A 91 -9.19 -3.39 -16.57
C VAL A 91 -7.72 -3.80 -16.39
N GLY A 92 -7.43 -4.91 -15.71
CA GLY A 92 -6.08 -5.44 -15.56
C GLY A 92 -5.30 -4.90 -14.35
N VAL A 93 -5.98 -4.42 -13.30
CA VAL A 93 -5.30 -4.08 -12.03
C VAL A 93 -4.91 -5.34 -11.27
N SER A 94 -3.85 -5.24 -10.47
CA SER A 94 -3.29 -6.36 -9.70
C SER A 94 -3.25 -6.12 -8.18
N VAL A 95 -3.38 -4.86 -7.75
CA VAL A 95 -3.35 -4.44 -6.35
C VAL A 95 -4.64 -3.71 -6.01
N VAL A 96 -5.21 -3.94 -4.83
CA VAL A 96 -6.37 -3.18 -4.35
C VAL A 96 -6.05 -2.60 -2.99
N GLU A 97 -6.06 -1.26 -2.91
CA GLU A 97 -5.95 -0.53 -1.65
C GLU A 97 -7.26 -0.61 -0.88
N ILE A 98 -7.18 -0.98 0.40
CA ILE A 98 -8.34 -1.26 1.25
C ILE A 98 -8.13 -0.59 2.60
N GLY A 99 -9.16 0.08 3.11
CA GLY A 99 -9.09 0.68 4.44
C GLY A 99 -8.13 1.87 4.55
N HIS A 100 -7.81 2.56 3.46
CA HIS A 100 -7.06 3.82 3.55
C HIS A 100 -7.76 4.78 4.53
N SER A 101 -6.97 5.50 5.32
CA SER A 101 -7.43 6.41 6.37
C SER A 101 -8.57 7.35 5.96
N GLU A 102 -8.52 7.94 4.76
CA GLU A 102 -9.58 8.79 4.22
C GLU A 102 -10.91 8.03 4.08
N ARG A 103 -10.88 6.76 3.66
CA ARG A 103 -12.08 5.91 3.61
C ARG A 103 -12.65 5.62 4.99
N ARG A 104 -11.77 5.37 5.97
CA ARG A 104 -12.17 5.11 7.36
C ARG A 104 -12.76 6.34 8.04
N HIS A 105 -12.13 7.50 7.88
CA HIS A 105 -12.46 8.68 8.68
C HIS A 105 -13.38 9.68 7.96
N VAL A 106 -13.31 9.77 6.63
CA VAL A 106 -14.18 10.66 5.83
C VAL A 106 -15.42 9.89 5.36
N PHE A 107 -15.22 8.71 4.77
CA PHE A 107 -16.31 7.88 4.24
C PHE A 107 -16.89 6.90 5.26
N ARG A 108 -16.36 6.89 6.50
CA ARG A 108 -16.86 6.13 7.65
C ARG A 108 -16.91 4.62 7.46
N GLU A 109 -16.02 4.09 6.63
CA GLU A 109 -15.90 2.64 6.50
C GLU A 109 -15.24 2.06 7.76
N ASN A 110 -15.82 0.98 8.29
CA ASN A 110 -15.36 0.36 9.52
C ASN A 110 -14.48 -0.89 9.25
N ASP A 111 -13.97 -1.52 10.30
CA ASP A 111 -13.10 -2.70 10.19
C ASP A 111 -13.78 -3.90 9.54
N PHE A 112 -15.09 -4.10 9.75
CA PHE A 112 -15.85 -5.19 9.12
C PHE A 112 -16.07 -4.95 7.62
N ASP A 113 -16.20 -3.70 7.19
CA ASP A 113 -16.21 -3.37 5.77
C ASP A 113 -14.86 -3.72 5.13
N GLN A 114 -13.75 -3.44 5.83
CA GLN A 114 -12.40 -3.77 5.34
C GLN A 114 -12.14 -5.26 5.33
N GLU A 115 -12.67 -6.01 6.30
CA GLU A 115 -12.61 -7.47 6.32
C GLU A 115 -13.24 -8.06 5.06
N LYS A 116 -14.48 -7.67 4.74
CA LYS A 116 -15.19 -8.14 3.54
C LYS A 116 -14.42 -7.83 2.27
N LYS A 117 -13.92 -6.59 2.14
CA LYS A 117 -13.14 -6.16 0.96
C LYS A 117 -11.83 -6.91 0.84
N THR A 118 -11.12 -7.10 1.96
CA THR A 118 -9.81 -7.79 1.97
C THR A 118 -9.99 -9.26 1.60
N ALA A 119 -10.98 -9.92 2.20
CA ALA A 119 -11.33 -11.29 1.86
C ALA A 119 -11.74 -11.40 0.38
N LYS A 120 -12.60 -10.51 -0.12
CA LYS A 120 -13.03 -10.54 -1.52
C LYS A 120 -11.86 -10.30 -2.48
N ALA A 121 -10.97 -9.36 -2.19
CA ALA A 121 -9.80 -9.07 -3.00
C ALA A 121 -8.90 -10.31 -3.12
N ALA A 122 -8.60 -10.95 -1.99
CA ALA A 122 -7.78 -12.16 -1.96
C ALA A 122 -8.44 -13.34 -2.68
N GLN A 123 -9.74 -13.60 -2.44
CA GLN A 123 -10.51 -14.63 -3.15
C GLN A 123 -10.57 -14.38 -4.66
N SER A 124 -10.55 -13.11 -5.06
CA SER A 124 -10.54 -12.71 -6.46
C SER A 124 -9.15 -12.78 -7.09
N GLY A 125 -8.09 -13.12 -6.35
CA GLY A 125 -6.72 -13.21 -6.86
C GLY A 125 -6.04 -11.85 -7.06
N PHE A 126 -6.55 -10.80 -6.43
CA PHE A 126 -5.82 -9.53 -6.30
C PHE A 126 -4.85 -9.61 -5.12
N THR A 127 -3.82 -8.77 -5.14
CA THR A 127 -3.01 -8.43 -3.96
C THR A 127 -3.77 -7.39 -3.13
N PRO A 128 -4.31 -7.73 -1.94
CA PRO A 128 -4.88 -6.74 -1.04
C PRO A 128 -3.75 -5.94 -0.41
N LEU A 129 -3.82 -4.61 -0.48
CA LEU A 129 -2.98 -3.68 0.28
C LEU A 129 -3.86 -3.10 1.40
N LEU A 130 -3.85 -3.75 2.56
CA LEU A 130 -4.66 -3.34 3.70
C LEU A 130 -3.95 -2.20 4.46
N CYS A 131 -4.55 -1.03 4.43
CA CYS A 131 -4.10 0.14 5.19
C CYS A 131 -4.62 0.09 6.62
N ILE A 132 -3.70 0.33 7.57
CA ILE A 132 -3.94 0.38 9.00
C ILE A 132 -3.20 1.58 9.60
N GLY A 133 -3.71 2.10 10.72
CA GLY A 133 -3.16 3.29 11.34
C GLY A 133 -4.03 3.81 12.46
N GLU A 134 -3.38 4.34 13.49
CA GLU A 134 -4.03 5.04 14.58
C GLU A 134 -4.13 6.55 14.33
N THR A 135 -5.13 7.18 14.93
CA THR A 135 -5.30 8.63 15.01
C THR A 135 -4.38 9.25 16.05
N LEU A 136 -4.20 10.59 15.99
CA LEU A 136 -3.41 11.31 17.01
C LEU A 136 -3.95 11.06 18.42
N THR A 137 -5.27 11.11 18.60
CA THR A 137 -5.92 10.85 19.89
C THR A 137 -5.68 9.43 20.38
N GLN A 138 -5.75 8.43 19.49
CA GLN A 138 -5.43 7.05 19.87
C GLN A 138 -3.97 6.91 20.29
N ARG A 139 -3.04 7.59 19.61
CA ARG A 139 -1.63 7.64 20.02
C ARG A 139 -1.45 8.29 21.39
N GLU A 140 -2.05 9.46 21.61
CA GLU A 140 -1.96 10.21 22.88
C GLU A 140 -2.54 9.43 24.05
N TYR A 141 -3.54 8.58 23.80
CA TYR A 141 -4.13 7.71 24.81
C TYR A 141 -3.37 6.39 25.00
N GLY A 142 -2.27 6.17 24.28
CA GLY A 142 -1.49 4.93 24.35
C GLY A 142 -2.17 3.72 23.70
N LEU A 143 -3.14 3.94 22.82
CA LEU A 143 -3.97 2.89 22.18
C LEU A 143 -3.45 2.45 20.80
N SER A 144 -2.25 2.88 20.39
CA SER A 144 -1.73 2.58 19.05
C SER A 144 -1.65 1.07 18.81
N GLY A 145 -1.14 0.30 19.79
CA GLY A 145 -0.98 -1.14 19.67
C GLY A 145 -2.32 -1.88 19.54
N GLU A 146 -3.30 -1.52 20.38
CA GLU A 146 -4.65 -2.07 20.40
C GLU A 146 -5.39 -1.75 19.11
N THR A 147 -5.24 -0.52 18.61
CA THR A 147 -5.85 -0.06 17.36
C THR A 147 -5.34 -0.90 16.18
N LEU A 148 -4.01 -1.02 16.04
CA LEU A 148 -3.41 -1.80 14.95
C LEU A 148 -3.74 -3.29 15.07
N SER A 149 -3.70 -3.84 16.29
CA SER A 149 -4.11 -5.23 16.55
C SER A 149 -5.56 -5.47 16.16
N THR A 150 -6.47 -4.54 16.46
CA THR A 150 -7.89 -4.67 16.11
C THR A 150 -8.09 -4.62 14.60
N GLN A 151 -7.54 -3.61 13.94
CA GLN A 151 -7.64 -3.44 12.48
C GLN A 151 -7.10 -4.66 11.72
N LEU A 152 -5.96 -5.22 12.16
CA LEU A 152 -5.38 -6.43 11.56
C LEU A 152 -6.21 -7.68 11.82
N LYS A 153 -6.60 -7.93 13.09
CA LYS A 153 -7.34 -9.16 13.44
C LYS A 153 -8.71 -9.21 12.76
N VAL A 154 -9.41 -8.08 12.71
CA VAL A 154 -10.70 -7.98 12.03
C VAL A 154 -10.50 -8.02 10.52
N GLY A 155 -9.67 -7.13 9.95
CA GLY A 155 -9.47 -7.02 8.51
C GLY A 155 -8.95 -8.30 7.83
N LEU A 156 -8.26 -9.16 8.58
CA LEU A 156 -7.68 -10.42 8.10
C LEU A 156 -8.42 -11.66 8.59
N HIS A 157 -9.60 -11.51 9.19
CA HIS A 157 -10.32 -12.62 9.83
C HIS A 157 -10.54 -13.79 8.86
N SER A 158 -11.13 -13.52 7.70
CA SER A 158 -11.46 -14.53 6.68
C SER A 158 -10.34 -14.81 5.66
N VAL A 159 -9.16 -14.20 5.81
CA VAL A 159 -8.02 -14.46 4.93
C VAL A 159 -7.36 -15.78 5.34
N THR A 160 -7.22 -16.70 4.39
CA THR A 160 -6.53 -17.99 4.60
C THR A 160 -5.01 -17.82 4.55
N ALA A 161 -4.25 -18.82 5.03
CA ALA A 161 -2.79 -18.79 4.96
C ALA A 161 -2.28 -18.73 3.50
N GLU A 162 -2.91 -19.48 2.59
CA GLU A 162 -2.62 -19.46 1.16
C GLU A 162 -2.88 -18.08 0.54
N GLN A 163 -4.02 -17.47 0.86
CA GLN A 163 -4.36 -16.11 0.41
C GLN A 163 -3.40 -15.05 0.96
N ALA A 164 -2.86 -15.25 2.16
CA ALA A 164 -1.91 -14.33 2.78
C ALA A 164 -0.56 -14.24 2.03
N GLU A 165 -0.25 -15.15 1.10
CA GLU A 165 0.94 -15.07 0.24
C GLU A 165 0.95 -13.82 -0.64
N GLN A 166 -0.24 -13.29 -0.96
CA GLN A 166 -0.40 -12.10 -1.79
C GLN A 166 -0.83 -10.86 -0.98
N LEU A 167 -0.89 -10.95 0.35
CA LEU A 167 -1.31 -9.85 1.21
C LEU A 167 -0.16 -8.87 1.44
N TRP A 168 -0.46 -7.58 1.32
CA TRP A 168 0.42 -6.48 1.73
C TRP A 168 -0.27 -5.63 2.81
N ILE A 169 0.52 -5.10 3.74
CA ILE A 169 0.07 -4.16 4.76
C ILE A 169 0.70 -2.80 4.50
N ALA A 170 -0.10 -1.73 4.56
CA ALA A 170 0.41 -0.36 4.64
C ALA A 170 0.15 0.20 6.03
N TYR A 171 1.21 0.51 6.76
CA TYR A 171 1.10 1.25 8.01
C TYR A 171 1.16 2.76 7.75
N GLU A 172 0.05 3.43 8.04
CA GLU A 172 -0.18 4.84 7.78
C GLU A 172 -0.69 5.52 9.05
N PRO A 173 0.19 5.96 9.98
CA PRO A 173 -0.25 6.72 11.13
C PRO A 173 -1.04 7.94 10.64
N VAL A 174 -2.30 8.06 11.04
CA VAL A 174 -3.25 9.02 10.44
C VAL A 174 -2.82 10.46 10.69
N TRP A 175 -2.11 10.69 11.79
CA TRP A 175 -1.53 11.97 12.16
C TRP A 175 -0.26 12.33 11.35
N ALA A 176 0.31 11.37 10.64
CA ALA A 176 1.51 11.54 9.82
C ALA A 176 1.23 11.68 8.33
N ILE A 177 -0.03 11.66 7.88
CA ILE A 177 -0.41 11.74 6.46
C ILE A 177 -1.08 13.07 6.11
N GLY A 178 -1.13 13.38 4.81
CA GLY A 178 -1.79 14.58 4.29
C GLY A 178 -0.93 15.84 4.33
N VAL A 179 -1.54 16.99 4.03
CA VAL A 179 -0.82 18.28 3.89
C VAL A 179 -0.20 18.77 5.19
N ASN A 180 -0.81 18.42 6.33
CA ASN A 180 -0.41 18.83 7.67
C ASN A 180 0.19 17.66 8.49
N GLY A 181 0.48 16.53 7.84
CA GLY A 181 1.03 15.36 8.52
C GLY A 181 2.43 15.64 9.06
N ILE A 182 2.70 15.18 10.27
CA ILE A 182 4.02 15.28 10.90
C ILE A 182 4.76 13.95 10.66
N PRO A 183 5.97 13.94 10.08
CA PRO A 183 6.75 12.71 9.95
C PRO A 183 6.91 12.01 11.30
N ALA A 184 6.70 10.70 11.35
CA ALA A 184 6.94 9.93 12.57
C ALA A 184 8.44 9.70 12.75
N ASP A 185 8.89 9.72 14.01
CA ASP A 185 10.27 9.35 14.35
C ASP A 185 10.54 7.89 13.97
N SER A 186 11.76 7.60 13.54
CA SER A 186 12.15 6.26 13.07
C SER A 186 11.99 5.18 14.13
N ASP A 187 12.26 5.49 15.40
CA ASP A 187 12.03 4.58 16.53
C ASP A 187 10.55 4.22 16.67
N TYR A 188 9.65 5.19 16.51
CA TYR A 188 8.21 4.95 16.54
C TYR A 188 7.78 4.05 15.39
N VAL A 189 8.28 4.30 14.18
CA VAL A 189 7.99 3.47 13.00
C VAL A 189 8.49 2.05 13.20
N ALA A 190 9.72 1.88 13.70
CA ALA A 190 10.31 0.58 13.96
C ALA A 190 9.50 -0.23 14.99
N GLU A 191 9.10 0.41 16.09
CA GLU A 191 8.30 -0.23 17.14
C GLU A 191 6.93 -0.70 16.62
N ARG A 192 6.26 0.15 15.81
CA ARG A 192 4.95 -0.18 15.23
C ARG A 192 5.05 -1.28 14.19
N HIS A 193 6.03 -1.24 13.29
CA HIS A 193 6.26 -2.29 12.30
C HIS A 193 6.59 -3.64 12.94
N ALA A 194 7.42 -3.66 13.99
CA ALA A 194 7.71 -4.88 14.75
C ALA A 194 6.45 -5.43 15.47
N GLY A 195 5.57 -4.54 15.95
CA GLY A 195 4.25 -4.92 16.48
C GLY A 195 3.36 -5.58 15.43
N ILE A 196 3.24 -4.97 14.26
CA ILE A 196 2.47 -5.50 13.12
C ILE A 196 3.02 -6.88 12.71
N ARG A 197 4.35 -7.00 12.58
CA ARG A 197 5.02 -8.27 12.25
C ARG A 197 4.64 -9.39 13.22
N ARG A 198 4.71 -9.13 14.53
CA ARG A 198 4.32 -10.12 15.56
C ARG A 198 2.87 -10.57 15.42
N ILE A 199 1.96 -9.65 15.10
CA ILE A 199 0.54 -9.97 14.90
C ILE A 199 0.35 -10.87 13.66
N LEU A 200 1.05 -10.57 12.57
CA LEU A 200 1.02 -11.37 11.35
C LEU A 200 1.59 -12.78 11.58
N CYS A 201 2.75 -12.91 12.24
CA CYS A 201 3.32 -14.21 12.62
C CYS A 201 2.39 -15.00 13.54
N ALA A 202 1.74 -14.35 14.51
CA ALA A 202 0.77 -15.02 15.38
C ALA A 202 -0.46 -15.53 14.61
N ARG A 203 -0.88 -14.84 13.54
CA ARG A 203 -2.08 -15.19 12.76
C ARG A 203 -1.82 -16.24 11.68
N PHE A 204 -0.66 -16.20 11.02
CA PHE A 204 -0.34 -17.03 9.86
C PHE A 204 0.84 -17.99 10.07
N GLY A 205 1.46 -17.98 11.25
CA GLY A 205 2.69 -18.71 11.55
C GLY A 205 3.94 -17.90 11.20
N GLU A 206 5.08 -18.27 11.82
CA GLU A 206 6.33 -17.53 11.72
C GLU A 206 6.84 -17.43 10.27
N GLU A 207 6.77 -18.53 9.51
CA GLU A 207 7.23 -18.57 8.13
C GLU A 207 6.40 -17.64 7.23
N GLN A 208 5.07 -17.75 7.26
CA GLN A 208 4.20 -16.95 6.40
C GLN A 208 4.13 -15.49 6.86
N GLY A 209 3.94 -15.27 8.16
CA GLY A 209 3.80 -13.94 8.73
C GLY A 209 5.06 -13.08 8.57
N SER A 210 6.25 -13.70 8.56
CA SER A 210 7.51 -13.01 8.26
C SER A 210 7.65 -12.58 6.80
N ARG A 211 6.87 -13.16 5.88
CA ARG A 211 6.96 -12.93 4.44
C ARG A 211 5.97 -11.89 3.90
N ILE A 212 4.97 -11.50 4.70
CA ILE A 212 3.97 -10.49 4.33
C ILE A 212 4.62 -9.10 4.32
N PRO A 213 4.68 -8.37 3.19
CA PRO A 213 5.28 -7.05 3.14
C PRO A 213 4.54 -6.03 4.02
N ILE A 214 5.29 -5.27 4.82
CA ILE A 214 4.78 -4.12 5.58
C ILE A 214 5.42 -2.84 5.05
N LEU A 215 4.61 -2.02 4.40
CA LEU A 215 5.01 -0.75 3.80
C LEU A 215 4.71 0.38 4.77
N TYR A 216 5.59 1.38 4.83
CA TYR A 216 5.33 2.61 5.57
C TYR A 216 4.77 3.71 4.66
N GLY A 217 3.66 4.34 5.04
CA GLY A 217 2.98 5.37 4.22
C GLY A 217 2.87 6.77 4.85
N GLY A 218 3.44 7.01 6.03
CA GLY A 218 3.39 8.32 6.69
C GLY A 218 4.38 9.34 6.11
N SER A 219 3.90 10.41 5.46
CA SER A 219 4.70 11.59 5.01
C SER A 219 6.11 11.30 4.46
N VAL A 220 6.25 10.24 3.66
CA VAL A 220 7.53 9.89 3.04
C VAL A 220 7.96 10.95 2.03
N ASN A 221 9.21 11.37 2.13
CA ASN A 221 9.82 12.40 1.28
C ASN A 221 11.31 12.08 1.03
N PRO A 222 11.97 12.78 0.09
CA PRO A 222 13.38 12.51 -0.23
C PRO A 222 14.35 12.65 0.94
N GLN A 223 13.98 13.39 1.99
CA GLN A 223 14.82 13.63 3.16
C GLN A 223 14.79 12.46 4.15
N ASN A 224 13.63 11.80 4.34
CA ASN A 224 13.47 10.72 5.31
C ASN A 224 13.41 9.30 4.72
N ALA A 225 13.25 9.16 3.40
CA ALA A 225 13.05 7.84 2.76
C ALA A 225 14.17 6.84 3.04
N GLN A 226 15.43 7.28 3.08
CA GLN A 226 16.59 6.42 3.34
C GLN A 226 16.65 5.92 4.78
N GLU A 227 16.26 6.75 5.75
CA GLU A 227 16.19 6.37 7.16
C GLU A 227 15.08 5.36 7.39
N LEU A 228 13.88 5.65 6.87
CA LEU A 228 12.71 4.80 7.03
C LEU A 228 12.90 3.42 6.40
N ILE A 229 13.41 3.36 5.16
CA ILE A 229 13.61 2.08 4.48
C ILE A 229 14.72 1.23 5.12
N ALA A 230 15.62 1.85 5.90
CA ALA A 230 16.67 1.14 6.59
C ALA A 230 16.15 0.36 7.81
N LEU A 231 14.93 0.62 8.28
CA LEU A 231 14.36 -0.06 9.43
C LEU A 231 14.12 -1.56 9.15
N PRO A 232 14.27 -2.47 10.15
CA PRO A 232 14.26 -3.92 9.92
C PRO A 232 12.96 -4.46 9.31
N ASP A 233 11.80 -4.05 9.83
CA ASP A 233 10.47 -4.51 9.42
C ASP A 233 9.77 -3.56 8.43
N VAL A 234 10.51 -2.63 7.82
CA VAL A 234 10.03 -1.78 6.73
C VAL A 234 10.47 -2.40 5.41
N ASP A 235 9.53 -3.08 4.75
CA ASP A 235 9.74 -3.79 3.49
C ASP A 235 9.57 -2.88 2.26
N GLY A 236 9.04 -1.67 2.47
CA GLY A 236 8.73 -0.76 1.41
C GLY A 236 8.17 0.58 1.87
N LEU A 237 7.97 1.47 0.90
CA LEU A 237 7.42 2.81 1.12
C LEU A 237 6.19 3.01 0.22
N PHE A 238 5.11 3.49 0.81
CA PHE A 238 3.88 3.87 0.12
C PHE A 238 3.75 5.40 0.11
N ILE A 239 4.21 6.01 -0.97
CA ILE A 239 4.57 7.43 -1.01
C ILE A 239 3.42 8.24 -1.61
N GLY A 240 3.00 9.28 -0.91
CA GLY A 240 2.01 10.25 -1.41
C GLY A 240 2.62 11.27 -2.37
N ARG A 241 2.42 12.56 -2.06
CA ARG A 241 2.77 13.73 -2.91
C ARG A 241 4.16 13.68 -3.54
N SER A 242 5.18 13.24 -2.80
CA SER A 242 6.57 13.16 -3.28
C SER A 242 6.77 12.20 -4.46
N ALA A 243 5.80 11.32 -4.73
CA ALA A 243 5.83 10.36 -5.82
C ALA A 243 4.85 10.71 -6.97
N TRP A 244 4.11 11.82 -6.90
CA TRP A 244 3.16 12.22 -7.95
C TRP A 244 3.82 12.92 -9.15
N ASP A 245 5.12 13.19 -9.06
CA ASP A 245 6.00 13.54 -10.16
C ASP A 245 6.95 12.37 -10.44
N ALA A 246 7.02 11.94 -11.71
CA ALA A 246 7.76 10.73 -12.07
C ALA A 246 9.27 10.86 -11.84
N SER A 247 9.83 12.06 -12.00
CA SER A 247 11.26 12.30 -11.80
C SER A 247 11.62 12.27 -10.31
N GLN A 248 10.79 12.87 -9.46
CA GLN A 248 10.93 12.79 -8.01
C GLN A 248 10.74 11.36 -7.50
N PHE A 249 9.75 10.63 -8.02
CA PHE A 249 9.54 9.24 -7.61
C PHE A 249 10.75 8.36 -7.98
N ASN A 250 11.23 8.46 -9.22
CA ASN A 250 12.45 7.76 -9.66
C ASN A 250 13.67 8.14 -8.82
N ARG A 251 13.81 9.41 -8.41
CA ARG A 251 14.88 9.84 -7.51
C ARG A 251 14.80 9.10 -6.17
N ILE A 252 13.63 9.01 -5.56
CA ILE A 252 13.45 8.28 -4.29
C ILE A 252 13.77 6.79 -4.50
N ILE A 253 13.24 6.15 -5.56
CA ILE A 253 13.51 4.75 -5.91
C ILE A 253 15.02 4.48 -5.91
N ARG A 254 15.78 5.30 -6.64
CA ARG A 254 17.24 5.14 -6.78
C ARG A 254 18.01 5.47 -5.49
N GLN A 255 17.47 6.31 -4.61
CA GLN A 255 18.07 6.58 -3.30
C GLN A 255 17.94 5.39 -2.34
N VAL A 256 16.79 4.72 -2.34
CA VAL A 256 16.49 3.68 -1.34
C VAL A 256 16.90 2.28 -1.78
N MET A 257 16.89 1.99 -3.08
CA MET A 257 17.16 0.65 -3.60
C MET A 257 18.53 0.09 -3.19
N PRO A 258 19.65 0.83 -3.29
CA PRO A 258 20.95 0.31 -2.84
C PRO A 258 21.00 -0.01 -1.34
N LEU A 259 20.31 0.78 -0.52
CA LEU A 259 20.27 0.58 0.95
C LEU A 259 19.50 -0.67 1.34
N TYR A 260 18.45 -0.98 0.58
CA TYR A 260 17.64 -2.17 0.80
C TYR A 260 18.39 -3.44 0.38
N MET A 261 19.13 -3.40 -0.73
CA MET A 261 19.82 -4.57 -1.28
C MET A 261 21.12 -4.94 -0.56
N ASN A 262 21.71 -4.00 0.18
CA ASN A 262 22.96 -4.22 0.92
C ASN A 262 22.74 -4.76 2.36
N LYS A 263 21.52 -5.18 2.72
CA LYS A 263 21.15 -5.73 4.03
C LYS A 263 20.64 -7.16 3.92
#